data_AF-F8CQW5-F1
#
_entry.id   AF-F8CQW5-F1
#
_cell.length_a   1.000
_cell.length_b   1.000
_cell.length_c   1.000
_cell.angle_alpha   90.00
_cell.angle_beta   90.00
_cell.angle_gamma   90.00
#
_symmetry.space_group_name_H-M   'P 1'
#
loop_
_entity.id
_entity.type
_entity.pdbx_description
1 polymer ?
#
loop_
_entity_poly.entity_id
_entity_poly.type
_entity_poly.pdbx_seq_one_letter_code
_entity_poly.pdbx_strand_id
1 'polypeptide(L)'
;MRLLTQATFLRAIGRSRSPKAGTGVLSTAEGLPFFLQAEALNPFITEELAQSTTPIFFREKSGKRSVGYDAKLLPLVAEVYLKLRDACHEEGNPVPRQYEHIVRTCDAVTRGLARVGIVALIDEVTGYQEVRDRQALQAILDQYLQREFAAWAKRFPDDFYKQIFRLRQWEWRGMKVNRPQVVAHYTKDIVYARLAPGILKELEGRNPKDEKGTRKARHHQFLTEDVGHPALAQHLYAVIGLMRLSDSWSQFMTMLNRAYPKRGETLELPLFTGEVES
;
A
#
# COMPACT_ATOMS: atom_id res chain seq x y z
N MET A 1 8.40 -14.75 2.54
CA MET A 1 9.87 -14.87 2.60
C MET A 1 10.49 -13.75 1.77
N ARG A 2 11.46 -13.00 2.33
CA ARG A 2 12.17 -11.93 1.59
C ARG A 2 13.51 -12.49 1.14
N LEU A 3 13.73 -12.54 -0.18
CA LEU A 3 14.88 -13.20 -0.78
C LEU A 3 15.75 -12.19 -1.51
N LEU A 4 17.06 -12.22 -1.29
CA LEU A 4 18.04 -11.49 -2.08
C LEU A 4 18.71 -12.45 -3.06
N THR A 5 18.84 -12.05 -4.33
CA THR A 5 19.71 -12.80 -5.26
C THR A 5 21.12 -12.84 -4.69
N GLN A 6 21.87 -13.91 -4.97
CA GLN A 6 23.26 -14.03 -4.54
C GLN A 6 24.09 -12.82 -4.95
N ALA A 7 23.94 -12.33 -6.18
CA ALA A 7 24.66 -11.16 -6.66
C ALA A 7 24.34 -9.89 -5.85
N THR A 8 23.08 -9.69 -5.47
CA THR A 8 22.66 -8.57 -4.63
C THR A 8 23.17 -8.73 -3.20
N PHE A 9 23.09 -9.94 -2.63
CA PHE A 9 23.60 -10.24 -1.30
C PHE A 9 25.10 -9.94 -1.18
N LEU A 10 25.90 -10.41 -2.14
CA LEU A 10 27.34 -10.14 -2.19
C LEU A 10 27.65 -8.66 -2.30
N ARG A 11 26.94 -7.95 -3.19
CA ARG A 11 27.13 -6.52 -3.36
C ARG A 11 26.80 -5.76 -2.08
N ALA A 12 25.77 -6.19 -1.36
CA ALA A 12 25.36 -5.57 -0.10
C ALA A 12 26.44 -5.71 0.99
N ILE A 13 27.24 -6.79 1.00
CA ILE A 13 28.39 -6.95 1.90
C ILE A 13 29.71 -6.45 1.28
N GLY A 14 29.67 -5.74 0.15
CA GLY A 14 30.87 -5.17 -0.48
C GLY A 14 31.70 -6.14 -1.33
N ARG A 15 31.22 -7.35 -1.60
CA ARG A 15 31.90 -8.35 -2.44
C ARG A 15 31.50 -8.25 -3.92
N SER A 16 32.32 -8.84 -4.80
CA SER A 16 32.01 -8.98 -6.23
C SER A 16 30.75 -9.82 -6.47
N ARG A 17 30.00 -9.49 -7.53
CA ARG A 17 28.68 -10.10 -7.85
C ARG A 17 28.72 -11.61 -8.14
N SER A 18 29.89 -12.11 -8.53
CA SER A 18 30.11 -13.52 -8.81
C SER A 18 31.18 -14.08 -7.86
N PRO A 19 31.06 -15.35 -7.45
CA PRO A 19 32.17 -16.08 -6.85
C PRO A 19 33.36 -16.14 -7.82
N LYS A 20 34.56 -16.42 -7.31
CA LYS A 20 35.70 -16.76 -8.17
C LYS A 20 35.35 -17.99 -9.02
N ALA A 21 35.85 -18.05 -10.26
CA ALA A 21 35.61 -19.19 -11.14
C ALA A 21 35.88 -20.52 -10.42
N GLY A 22 34.92 -21.45 -10.46
CA GLY A 22 35.00 -22.74 -9.75
C GLY A 22 34.40 -22.79 -8.34
N THR A 23 34.02 -21.65 -7.73
CA THR A 23 33.36 -21.59 -6.40
C THR A 23 31.84 -21.36 -6.51
N GLY A 24 31.16 -22.19 -7.29
CA GLY A 24 29.71 -22.11 -7.47
C GLY A 24 28.94 -22.45 -6.19
N VAL A 25 27.63 -22.18 -6.18
CA VAL A 25 26.73 -22.56 -5.07
C VAL A 25 26.77 -24.06 -4.77
N LEU A 26 27.10 -24.88 -5.77
CA LEU A 26 27.14 -26.34 -5.68
C LEU A 26 28.50 -26.90 -5.24
N SER A 27 29.53 -26.06 -5.07
CA SER A 27 30.90 -26.50 -4.71
C SER A 27 31.27 -26.20 -3.26
N THR A 28 30.28 -26.01 -2.38
CA THR A 28 30.49 -25.71 -0.96
C THR A 28 30.93 -26.99 -0.22
N ALA A 29 32.24 -27.15 -0.05
CA ALA A 29 32.86 -28.34 0.55
C ALA A 29 32.40 -28.64 1.99
N GLU A 30 31.77 -27.68 2.68
CA GLU A 30 31.37 -27.77 4.09
C GLU A 30 29.95 -27.24 4.37
N GLY A 31 29.10 -27.11 3.35
CA GLY A 31 27.74 -26.57 3.50
C GLY A 31 27.66 -25.05 3.74
N LEU A 32 28.79 -24.38 4.01
CA LEU A 32 28.87 -22.92 4.10
C LEU A 32 28.96 -22.25 2.72
N PRO A 33 28.29 -21.11 2.50
CA PRO A 33 28.42 -20.35 1.27
C PRO A 33 29.81 -19.74 1.14
N PHE A 34 30.30 -19.56 -0.10
CA PHE A 34 31.64 -19.04 -0.40
C PHE A 34 31.99 -17.67 0.21
N PHE A 35 31.00 -16.90 0.66
CA PHE A 35 31.23 -15.64 1.38
C PHE A 35 31.46 -15.82 2.89
N LEU A 36 31.43 -17.06 3.40
CA LEU A 36 31.77 -17.44 4.79
C LEU A 36 32.90 -18.49 4.87
N GLN A 37 33.37 -19.04 3.75
CA GLN A 37 34.36 -20.14 3.73
C GLN A 37 35.80 -19.77 4.12
N ALA A 38 36.09 -18.50 4.41
CA ALA A 38 37.47 -18.13 4.74
C ALA A 38 37.82 -18.58 6.16
N GLU A 39 38.95 -19.26 6.34
CA GLU A 39 39.38 -19.81 7.65
C GLU A 39 39.39 -18.75 8.77
N ALA A 40 39.79 -17.52 8.44
CA ALA A 40 39.79 -16.38 9.37
C ALA A 40 38.40 -16.04 9.94
N LEU A 41 37.32 -16.49 9.30
CA LEU A 41 35.94 -16.23 9.74
C LEU A 41 35.39 -17.36 10.62
N ASN A 42 35.98 -18.55 10.60
CA ASN A 42 35.48 -19.73 11.32
C ASN A 42 35.17 -19.47 12.80
N PRO A 43 35.99 -18.73 13.57
CA PRO A 43 35.70 -18.46 14.98
C PRO A 43 34.43 -17.64 15.22
N PHE A 44 33.94 -16.91 14.21
CA PHE A 44 32.83 -15.96 14.34
C PHE A 44 31.52 -16.47 13.75
N ILE A 45 31.53 -17.64 13.08
CA ILE A 45 30.36 -18.25 12.48
C ILE A 45 29.67 -19.11 13.54
N THR A 46 28.43 -18.76 13.89
CA THR A 46 27.61 -19.58 14.80
C THR A 46 27.05 -20.79 14.05
N GLU A 47 26.76 -21.86 14.78
CA GLU A 47 26.13 -23.06 14.21
C GLU A 47 24.75 -22.74 13.60
N GLU A 48 23.98 -21.87 14.24
CA GLU A 48 22.70 -21.37 13.70
C GLU A 48 22.90 -20.63 12.36
N LEU A 49 23.93 -19.80 12.25
CA LEU A 49 24.24 -19.10 11.00
C LEU A 49 24.66 -20.09 9.92
N ALA A 50 25.51 -21.06 10.25
CA ALA A 50 25.93 -22.10 9.32
C ALA A 50 24.73 -22.86 8.75
N GLN A 51 23.80 -23.30 9.60
CA GLN A 51 22.59 -24.03 9.18
C GLN A 51 21.61 -23.15 8.39
N SER A 52 21.49 -21.87 8.74
CA SER A 52 20.54 -20.95 8.09
C SER A 52 21.03 -20.42 6.72
N THR A 53 22.31 -20.58 6.39
CA THR A 53 22.91 -20.13 5.11
C THR A 53 22.61 -21.02 3.90
N THR A 54 21.46 -21.70 3.90
CA THR A 54 21.03 -22.58 2.82
C THR A 54 20.66 -21.77 1.56
N PRO A 55 21.24 -22.07 0.39
CA PRO A 55 20.90 -21.38 -0.86
C PRO A 55 19.51 -21.78 -1.36
N ILE A 56 18.73 -20.80 -1.79
CA ILE A 56 17.37 -20.99 -2.31
C ILE A 56 17.40 -20.78 -3.82
N PHE A 57 17.02 -21.82 -4.57
CA PHE A 57 16.87 -21.76 -6.03
C PHE A 57 15.46 -21.32 -6.40
N PHE A 58 15.35 -20.35 -7.31
CA PHE A 58 14.07 -19.80 -7.75
C PHE A 58 14.10 -19.36 -9.21
N ARG A 59 12.93 -19.01 -9.76
CA ARG A 59 12.81 -18.40 -11.09
C ARG A 59 12.46 -16.93 -10.96
N GLU A 60 13.20 -16.08 -11.66
CA GLU A 60 12.85 -14.67 -11.80
C GLU A 60 11.63 -14.51 -12.72
N LYS A 61 11.01 -13.33 -12.69
CA LYS A 61 9.86 -13.00 -13.58
C LYS A 61 10.19 -13.15 -15.07
N SER A 62 11.46 -13.04 -15.43
CA SER A 62 11.98 -13.28 -16.79
C SER A 62 12.09 -14.75 -17.18
N GLY A 63 11.77 -15.69 -16.27
CA GLY A 63 11.95 -17.13 -16.47
C GLY A 63 13.37 -17.65 -16.16
N LYS A 64 14.32 -16.75 -15.91
CA LYS A 64 15.71 -17.10 -15.59
C LYS A 64 15.79 -17.83 -14.23
N ARG A 65 16.51 -18.96 -14.19
CA ARG A 65 16.85 -19.65 -12.93
C ARG A 65 17.92 -18.85 -12.20
N SER A 66 17.66 -18.55 -10.94
CA SER A 66 18.54 -17.77 -10.07
C SER A 66 18.62 -18.40 -8.69
N VAL A 67 19.62 -17.96 -7.94
CA VAL A 67 19.88 -18.40 -6.58
C VAL A 67 19.96 -17.20 -5.66
N GLY A 68 19.49 -17.38 -4.43
CA GLY A 68 19.43 -16.33 -3.43
C GLY A 68 19.50 -16.85 -2.01
N TYR A 69 19.53 -15.90 -1.09
CA TYR A 69 19.62 -16.11 0.35
C TYR A 69 18.52 -15.30 1.04
N ASP A 70 18.05 -15.78 2.19
CA ASP A 70 17.11 -15.02 3.01
C ASP A 70 17.73 -13.66 3.36
N ALA A 71 16.98 -12.58 3.15
CA ALA A 71 17.42 -11.22 3.47
C ALA A 71 17.80 -11.05 4.96
N LYS A 72 17.23 -11.86 5.86
CA LYS A 72 17.56 -11.89 7.29
C LYS A 72 18.99 -12.31 7.57
N LEU A 73 19.64 -13.01 6.65
CA LEU A 73 21.05 -13.40 6.78
C LEU A 73 22.01 -12.20 6.63
N LEU A 74 21.57 -11.11 6.00
CA LEU A 74 22.44 -9.97 5.72
C LEU A 74 23.06 -9.36 7.00
N PRO A 75 22.29 -9.00 8.05
CA PRO A 75 22.87 -8.51 9.30
C PRO A 75 23.73 -9.57 10.01
N LEU A 76 23.35 -10.85 9.95
CA LEU A 76 24.11 -11.93 10.60
C LEU A 76 25.47 -12.15 9.94
N VAL A 77 25.53 -12.11 8.61
CA VAL A 77 26.79 -12.19 7.86
C VAL A 77 27.62 -10.93 8.04
N ALA A 78 27.00 -9.74 8.07
CA ALA A 78 27.71 -8.51 8.37
C ALA A 78 28.41 -8.58 9.74
N GLU A 79 27.71 -9.11 10.75
CA GLU A 79 28.22 -9.31 12.11
C GLU A 79 29.47 -10.20 12.14
N VAL A 80 29.53 -11.28 11.36
CA VAL A 80 30.73 -12.14 11.25
C VAL A 80 31.97 -11.32 10.84
N TYR A 81 31.83 -10.45 9.84
CA TYR A 81 32.93 -9.59 9.38
C TYR A 81 33.28 -8.48 10.39
N LEU A 82 32.29 -7.96 11.13
CA LEU A 82 32.54 -6.99 12.19
C LEU A 82 33.28 -7.62 13.38
N LYS A 83 32.92 -8.85 13.76
CA LYS A 83 33.65 -9.61 14.80
C LYS A 83 35.08 -9.92 14.40
N LEU A 84 35.34 -10.23 13.12
CA LEU A 84 36.72 -10.34 12.61
C LEU A 84 37.49 -9.04 12.84
N ARG A 85 36.90 -7.88 12.51
CA ARG A 85 37.54 -6.57 12.75
C ARG A 85 37.83 -6.38 14.24
N ASP A 86 36.84 -6.66 15.08
CA ASP A 86 36.94 -6.43 16.52
C ASP A 86 38.04 -7.31 17.14
N ALA A 87 38.13 -8.58 16.76
CA ALA A 87 39.21 -9.47 17.18
C ALA A 87 40.60 -9.01 16.71
N CYS A 88 40.73 -8.55 15.45
CA CYS A 88 42.00 -7.98 14.98
C CYS A 88 42.41 -6.77 15.84
N HIS A 89 41.46 -5.87 16.14
CA HIS A 89 41.74 -4.69 16.96
C HIS A 89 42.11 -5.03 18.41
N GLU A 90 41.47 -6.05 19.01
CA GLU A 90 41.80 -6.53 20.36
C GLU A 90 43.24 -7.07 20.44
N GLU A 91 43.72 -7.69 19.37
CA GLU A 91 45.11 -8.15 19.24
C GLU A 91 46.10 -7.03 18.84
N GLY A 92 45.62 -5.80 18.63
CA GLY A 92 46.44 -4.68 18.14
C GLY A 92 46.83 -4.79 16.66
N ASN A 93 46.17 -5.67 15.91
CA ASN A 93 46.43 -5.93 14.50
C ASN A 93 45.46 -5.14 13.60
N PRO A 94 45.91 -4.63 12.44
CA PRO A 94 45.00 -4.08 11.44
C PRO A 94 44.17 -5.21 10.79
N VAL A 95 42.96 -4.88 10.35
CA VAL A 95 42.15 -5.79 9.53
C VAL A 95 42.92 -6.15 8.26
N PRO A 96 42.99 -7.45 7.86
CA PRO A 96 43.67 -7.82 6.64
C PRO A 96 43.09 -7.10 5.42
N ARG A 97 43.97 -6.59 4.53
CA ARG A 97 43.63 -5.75 3.38
C ARG A 97 42.49 -6.29 2.49
N GLN A 98 42.39 -7.62 2.38
CA GLN A 98 41.34 -8.30 1.61
C GLN A 98 39.93 -8.17 2.21
N TYR A 99 39.82 -7.90 3.51
CA TYR A 99 38.55 -7.74 4.23
C TYR A 99 38.18 -6.29 4.52
N GLU A 100 39.12 -5.34 4.48
CA GLU A 100 38.88 -3.92 4.81
C GLU A 100 37.62 -3.34 4.14
N HIS A 101 37.48 -3.54 2.83
CA HIS A 101 36.33 -3.02 2.06
C HIS A 101 35.01 -3.72 2.41
N ILE A 102 35.06 -5.00 2.76
CA ILE A 102 33.90 -5.81 3.19
C ILE A 102 33.44 -5.30 4.55
N VAL A 103 34.36 -5.24 5.52
CA VAL A 103 34.11 -4.74 6.88
C VAL A 103 33.50 -3.34 6.86
N ARG A 104 34.07 -2.42 6.07
CA ARG A 104 33.52 -1.06 5.93
C ARG A 104 32.10 -1.05 5.38
N THR A 105 31.80 -1.93 4.42
CA THR A 105 30.46 -2.02 3.85
C THR A 105 29.48 -2.64 4.84
N CYS A 106 29.87 -3.72 5.53
CA CYS A 106 29.10 -4.35 6.59
C CYS A 106 28.78 -3.35 7.72
N ASP A 107 29.74 -2.54 8.17
CA ASP A 107 29.53 -1.51 9.19
C ASP A 107 28.49 -0.47 8.72
N ALA A 108 28.61 0.01 7.48
CA ALA A 108 27.65 0.96 6.91
C ALA A 108 26.23 0.37 6.80
N VAL A 109 26.11 -0.88 6.35
CA VAL A 109 24.83 -1.60 6.25
C VAL A 109 24.21 -1.80 7.63
N THR A 110 24.99 -2.27 8.61
CA THR A 110 24.51 -2.48 9.99
C THR A 110 24.02 -1.18 10.61
N ARG A 111 24.77 -0.08 10.47
CA ARG A 111 24.34 1.25 10.93
C ARG A 111 23.07 1.74 10.23
N GLY A 112 22.96 1.51 8.91
CA GLY A 112 21.78 1.87 8.13
C GLY A 112 20.54 1.10 8.58
N LEU A 113 20.66 -0.21 8.76
CA LEU A 113 19.60 -1.08 9.26
C LEU A 113 19.19 -0.70 10.69
N ALA A 114 20.14 -0.40 11.57
CA ALA A 114 19.85 0.03 12.94
C ALA A 114 19.04 1.33 12.97
N ARG A 115 19.41 2.33 12.16
CA ARG A 115 18.67 3.61 12.06
C ARG A 115 17.23 3.40 11.59
N VAL A 116 17.04 2.62 10.54
CA VAL A 116 15.70 2.30 10.01
C VAL A 116 14.90 1.47 11.03
N GLY A 117 15.55 0.52 11.70
CA GLY A 117 14.93 -0.29 12.74
C GLY A 117 14.45 0.53 13.94
N ILE A 118 15.26 1.48 14.42
CA ILE A 118 14.87 2.39 15.51
C ILE A 118 13.65 3.22 15.11
N VAL A 119 13.63 3.80 13.92
CA VAL A 119 12.47 4.56 13.42
C VAL A 119 11.24 3.66 13.33
N ALA A 120 11.37 2.46 12.76
CA ALA A 120 10.27 1.51 12.65
C ALA A 120 9.70 1.09 14.02
N LEU A 121 10.55 0.86 15.03
CA LEU A 121 10.13 0.54 16.40
C LEU A 121 9.43 1.71 17.08
N ILE A 122 9.92 2.94 16.89
CA ILE A 122 9.26 4.15 17.38
C ILE A 122 7.89 4.29 16.73
N ASP A 123 7.79 4.11 15.42
CA ASP A 123 6.53 4.18 14.67
C ASP A 123 5.53 3.11 15.15
N GLU A 124 6.00 1.89 15.42
CA GLU A 124 5.18 0.79 15.95
C GLU A 124 4.64 1.09 17.35
N VAL A 125 5.49 1.61 18.25
CA VAL A 125 5.09 1.92 19.63
C VAL A 125 4.23 3.18 19.72
N THR A 126 4.47 4.17 18.85
CA THR A 126 3.73 5.44 18.85
C THR A 126 2.44 5.38 18.02
N GLY A 127 2.29 4.39 17.14
CA GLY A 127 1.22 4.35 16.15
C GLY A 127 1.25 5.54 15.18
N TYR A 128 2.41 6.19 15.02
CA TYR A 128 2.54 7.47 14.29
C TYR A 128 2.00 7.38 12.85
N GLN A 129 2.19 6.24 12.19
CA GLN A 129 1.67 6.01 10.83
C GLN A 129 0.14 6.06 10.79
N GLU A 130 -0.56 5.43 11.74
CA GLU A 130 -2.03 5.47 11.83
C GLU A 130 -2.53 6.87 12.17
N VAL A 131 -1.86 7.57 13.09
CA VAL A 131 -2.22 8.94 13.49
C VAL A 131 -2.04 9.91 12.32
N ARG A 132 -0.93 9.80 11.58
CA ARG A 132 -0.64 10.64 10.42
C ARG A 132 -1.65 10.42 9.30
N ASP A 133 -1.94 9.17 8.97
CA ASP A 133 -2.90 8.84 7.91
C ASP A 133 -4.32 9.32 8.29
N ARG A 134 -4.70 9.19 9.56
CA ARG A 134 -5.96 9.72 10.10
C ARG A 134 -6.02 11.24 10.05
N GLN A 135 -4.95 11.94 10.43
CA GLN A 135 -4.89 13.40 10.38
C GLN A 135 -4.97 13.92 8.94
N ALA A 136 -4.27 13.28 8.00
CA ALA A 136 -4.33 13.63 6.58
C ALA A 136 -5.74 13.43 6.01
N LEU A 137 -6.40 12.32 6.34
CA LEU A 137 -7.79 12.07 5.96
C LEU A 137 -8.73 13.12 6.56
N GLN A 138 -8.57 13.43 7.85
CA GLN A 138 -9.41 14.43 8.53
C GLN A 138 -9.25 15.81 7.89
N ALA A 139 -8.03 16.23 7.54
CA ALA A 139 -7.79 17.50 6.88
C ALA A 139 -8.50 17.60 5.51
N ILE A 140 -8.59 16.51 4.75
CA ILE A 140 -9.38 16.47 3.50
C ILE A 140 -10.88 16.59 3.82
N LEU A 141 -11.38 15.84 4.79
CA LEU A 141 -12.79 15.87 5.17
C LEU A 141 -13.24 17.23 5.70
N ASP A 142 -12.38 17.92 6.45
CA ASP A 142 -12.66 19.24 7.01
C ASP A 142 -12.84 20.31 5.93
N GLN A 143 -12.18 20.16 4.77
CA GLN A 143 -12.45 21.03 3.61
C GLN A 143 -13.85 20.80 3.04
N TYR A 144 -14.34 19.55 3.03
CA TYR A 144 -15.63 19.19 2.45
C TYR A 144 -16.80 19.35 3.40
N LEU A 145 -16.58 19.25 4.71
CA LEU A 145 -17.64 19.08 5.71
C LEU A 145 -17.61 20.16 6.79
N GLN A 146 -18.75 20.80 6.99
CA GLN A 146 -18.97 21.74 8.08
C GLN A 146 -19.45 21.04 9.36
N ARG A 147 -19.28 21.72 10.51
CA ARG A 147 -19.64 21.19 11.84
C ARG A 147 -21.15 21.07 12.03
N GLU A 148 -21.89 22.07 11.57
CA GLU A 148 -23.35 22.14 11.65
C GLU A 148 -23.96 22.09 10.26
N PHE A 149 -25.22 21.67 10.14
CA PHE A 149 -25.88 21.61 8.84
C PHE A 149 -26.51 22.96 8.46
N ALA A 150 -26.31 23.39 7.22
CA ALA A 150 -26.87 24.63 6.69
C ALA A 150 -28.38 24.51 6.39
N ALA A 151 -29.02 25.65 6.17
CA ALA A 151 -30.41 25.71 5.73
C ALA A 151 -30.65 24.89 4.46
N TRP A 152 -31.84 24.27 4.36
CA TRP A 152 -32.16 23.41 3.23
C TRP A 152 -32.21 24.22 1.92
N ALA A 153 -31.42 23.79 0.94
CA ALA A 153 -31.50 24.23 -0.45
C ALA A 153 -31.56 23.02 -1.38
N LYS A 154 -32.37 23.09 -2.44
CA LYS A 154 -32.44 22.01 -3.44
C LYS A 154 -31.11 21.91 -4.18
N ARG A 155 -30.34 20.85 -3.92
CA ARG A 155 -29.04 20.59 -4.59
C ARG A 155 -29.10 19.52 -5.68
N PHE A 156 -30.08 18.61 -5.61
CA PHE A 156 -30.22 17.54 -6.58
C PHE A 156 -31.24 17.92 -7.66
N PRO A 157 -30.84 18.03 -8.94
CA PRO A 157 -31.77 18.23 -10.04
C PRO A 157 -32.69 17.03 -10.20
N ASP A 158 -33.94 17.27 -10.63
CA ASP A 158 -34.90 16.18 -10.85
C ASP A 158 -34.43 15.22 -11.96
N ASP A 159 -33.61 15.73 -12.90
CA ASP A 159 -33.06 14.93 -14.00
C ASP A 159 -32.21 13.76 -13.50
N PHE A 160 -31.45 13.94 -12.41
CA PHE A 160 -30.70 12.85 -11.79
C PHE A 160 -31.61 11.67 -11.41
N TYR A 161 -32.75 11.98 -10.77
CA TYR A 161 -33.69 10.95 -10.35
C TYR A 161 -34.45 10.37 -11.55
N LYS A 162 -34.83 11.19 -12.53
CA LYS A 162 -35.44 10.70 -13.78
C LYS A 162 -34.54 9.70 -14.50
N GLN A 163 -33.24 9.98 -14.57
CA GLN A 163 -32.26 9.09 -15.19
C GLN A 163 -32.10 7.76 -14.43
N ILE A 164 -32.13 7.77 -13.09
CA ILE A 164 -32.15 6.52 -12.31
C ILE A 164 -33.36 5.67 -12.66
N PHE A 165 -34.55 6.27 -12.70
CA PHE A 165 -35.79 5.55 -13.02
C PHE A 165 -35.76 4.99 -14.45
N ARG A 166 -35.29 5.79 -15.42
CA ARG A 166 -35.10 5.33 -16.81
C ARG A 166 -34.18 4.12 -16.88
N LEU A 167 -32.98 4.21 -16.31
CA LEU A 167 -31.98 3.12 -16.36
C LEU A 167 -32.43 1.86 -15.59
N ARG A 168 -33.31 2.03 -14.61
CA ARG A 168 -33.92 0.93 -13.85
C ARG A 168 -35.23 0.41 -14.44
N GLN A 169 -35.70 1.00 -15.55
CA GLN A 169 -36.98 0.66 -16.19
C GLN A 169 -38.17 0.80 -15.22
N TRP A 170 -38.14 1.84 -14.39
CA TRP A 170 -39.22 2.19 -13.45
C TRP A 170 -40.03 3.36 -13.98
N GLU A 171 -41.34 3.33 -13.74
CA GLU A 171 -42.23 4.42 -14.13
C GLU A 171 -41.98 5.68 -13.28
N TRP A 172 -41.83 6.85 -13.90
CA TRP A 172 -41.65 8.13 -13.20
C TRP A 172 -42.99 8.86 -13.00
N ARG A 173 -43.49 8.86 -11.77
CA ARG A 173 -44.71 9.57 -11.33
C ARG A 173 -44.42 10.80 -10.45
N GLY A 174 -43.16 11.26 -10.44
CA GLY A 174 -42.70 12.42 -9.69
C GLY A 174 -42.17 12.14 -8.27
N MET A 175 -41.37 13.07 -7.75
CA MET A 175 -40.62 12.95 -6.47
C MET A 175 -41.49 12.84 -5.20
N LYS A 176 -42.77 13.20 -5.27
CA LYS A 176 -43.71 13.09 -4.14
C LYS A 176 -44.29 11.69 -3.99
N VAL A 177 -44.42 10.95 -5.09
CA VAL A 177 -45.06 9.62 -5.14
C VAL A 177 -44.01 8.51 -5.18
N ASN A 178 -42.91 8.72 -5.90
CA ASN A 178 -41.92 7.68 -6.18
C ASN A 178 -40.65 7.83 -5.34
N ARG A 179 -40.74 7.57 -4.03
CA ARG A 179 -39.56 7.49 -3.16
C ARG A 179 -39.22 6.04 -2.77
N PRO A 180 -38.79 5.14 -3.69
CA PRO A 180 -38.22 3.88 -3.27
C PRO A 180 -37.03 4.16 -2.35
N GLN A 181 -37.00 3.53 -1.17
CA GLN A 181 -35.85 3.60 -0.25
C GLN A 181 -34.52 3.26 -0.98
N VAL A 182 -34.62 2.42 -2.01
CA VAL A 182 -33.53 2.02 -2.90
C VAL A 182 -32.84 3.22 -3.59
N VAL A 183 -33.58 4.28 -3.95
CA VAL A 183 -33.00 5.47 -4.61
C VAL A 183 -32.05 6.22 -3.66
N ALA A 184 -32.36 6.23 -2.36
CA ALA A 184 -31.46 6.80 -1.37
C ALA A 184 -30.16 6.00 -1.28
N HIS A 185 -30.22 4.67 -1.38
CA HIS A 185 -29.03 3.81 -1.44
C HIS A 185 -28.19 4.12 -2.68
N TYR A 186 -28.79 4.23 -3.86
CA TYR A 186 -28.07 4.62 -5.08
C TYR A 186 -27.46 6.01 -4.99
N THR A 187 -28.15 6.97 -4.38
CA THR A 187 -27.60 8.32 -4.20
C THR A 187 -26.35 8.29 -3.31
N LYS A 188 -26.33 7.46 -2.26
CA LYS A 188 -25.14 7.28 -1.42
C LYS A 188 -23.98 6.67 -2.22
N ASP A 189 -24.24 5.63 -3.00
CA ASP A 189 -23.21 4.91 -3.76
C ASP A 189 -22.64 5.71 -4.95
N ILE A 190 -23.53 6.33 -5.73
CA ILE A 190 -23.19 7.00 -6.99
C ILE A 190 -22.61 8.40 -6.74
N VAL A 191 -23.07 9.06 -5.67
CA VAL A 191 -22.71 10.46 -5.41
C VAL A 191 -21.81 10.54 -4.19
N TYR A 192 -22.35 10.33 -2.98
CA TYR A 192 -21.61 10.64 -1.75
C TYR A 192 -20.36 9.77 -1.56
N ALA A 193 -20.38 8.48 -1.90
CA ALA A 193 -19.22 7.58 -1.76
C ALA A 193 -18.02 7.94 -2.66
N ARG A 194 -18.20 8.89 -3.60
CA ARG A 194 -17.21 9.23 -4.62
C ARG A 194 -16.71 10.67 -4.53
N LEU A 195 -17.24 11.48 -3.61
CA LEU A 195 -16.84 12.89 -3.45
C LEU A 195 -15.43 13.03 -2.86
N ALA A 196 -15.12 12.29 -1.80
CA ALA A 196 -13.82 12.29 -1.14
C ALA A 196 -13.60 10.98 -0.35
N PRO A 197 -12.36 10.58 -0.05
CA PRO A 197 -12.08 9.41 0.78
C PRO A 197 -12.83 9.48 2.12
N GLY A 198 -13.53 8.42 2.50
CA GLY A 198 -14.20 8.32 3.81
C GLY A 198 -15.40 9.26 4.04
N ILE A 199 -15.75 10.13 3.09
CA ILE A 199 -16.76 11.18 3.29
C ILE A 199 -18.16 10.62 3.59
N LEU A 200 -18.53 9.51 2.95
CA LEU A 200 -19.84 8.89 3.20
C LEU A 200 -19.95 8.40 4.64
N LYS A 201 -18.91 7.74 5.16
CA LYS A 201 -18.87 7.24 6.54
C LYS A 201 -18.99 8.40 7.52
N GLU A 202 -18.25 9.48 7.28
CA GLU A 202 -18.28 10.69 8.11
C GLU A 202 -19.66 11.37 8.08
N LEU A 203 -20.27 11.50 6.89
CA LEU A 203 -21.62 12.05 6.72
C LEU A 203 -22.70 11.20 7.41
N GLU A 204 -22.55 9.88 7.43
CA GLU A 204 -23.47 8.98 8.14
C GLU A 204 -23.32 9.06 9.66
N GLY A 205 -22.08 9.30 10.14
CA GLY A 205 -21.79 9.56 11.55
C GLY A 205 -22.33 10.91 12.04
N ARG A 206 -22.15 11.98 11.26
CA ARG A 206 -22.67 13.33 11.60
C ARG A 206 -24.19 13.44 11.51
N ASN A 207 -24.82 12.61 10.67
CA ASN A 207 -26.27 12.64 10.44
C ASN A 207 -26.87 11.26 10.64
N PRO A 208 -26.83 10.67 11.85
CA PRO A 208 -27.25 9.28 12.10
C PRO A 208 -28.75 9.10 11.88
N LYS A 209 -29.19 7.84 11.73
CA LYS A 209 -30.61 7.51 11.69
C LYS A 209 -31.13 7.43 13.13
N ASP A 210 -32.35 7.90 13.35
CA ASP A 210 -33.09 7.66 14.59
C ASP A 210 -33.61 6.21 14.67
N GLU A 211 -34.26 5.87 15.79
CA GLU A 211 -34.89 4.57 16.04
C GLU A 211 -35.93 4.19 14.97
N LYS A 212 -36.48 5.18 14.25
CA LYS A 212 -37.46 5.01 13.18
C LYS A 212 -36.82 4.97 11.79
N GLY A 213 -35.48 4.97 11.71
CA GLY A 213 -34.71 4.90 10.47
C GLY A 213 -34.63 6.22 9.68
N THR A 214 -35.09 7.33 10.26
CA THR A 214 -35.11 8.66 9.64
C THR A 214 -33.90 9.49 10.07
N ARG A 215 -33.42 10.38 9.20
CA ARG A 215 -32.30 11.30 9.49
C ARG A 215 -32.82 12.70 9.77
N LYS A 216 -32.20 13.41 10.72
CA LYS A 216 -32.57 14.78 11.11
C LYS A 216 -32.38 15.79 9.97
N ALA A 217 -31.32 15.65 9.19
CA ALA A 217 -31.01 16.51 8.06
C ALA A 217 -30.72 15.69 6.78
N ARG A 218 -30.47 16.38 5.65
CA ARG A 218 -29.96 15.75 4.43
C ARG A 218 -28.43 15.85 4.40
N HIS A 219 -27.75 14.84 3.86
CA HIS A 219 -26.28 14.82 3.83
C HIS A 219 -25.65 16.04 3.13
N HIS A 220 -26.25 16.56 2.05
CA HIS A 220 -25.73 17.76 1.40
C HIS A 220 -25.72 19.00 2.30
N GLN A 221 -26.55 19.07 3.36
CA GLN A 221 -26.56 20.21 4.27
C GLN A 221 -25.31 20.24 5.15
N PHE A 222 -24.54 19.15 5.24
CA PHE A 222 -23.27 19.10 5.99
C PHE A 222 -22.05 19.43 5.11
N LEU A 223 -22.25 19.73 3.82
CA LEU A 223 -21.17 20.09 2.92
C LEU A 223 -20.84 21.59 3.07
N THR A 224 -19.56 21.94 2.99
CA THR A 224 -19.10 23.33 2.98
C THR A 224 -19.52 24.07 1.71
N GLU A 225 -19.69 25.38 1.81
CA GLU A 225 -20.05 26.22 0.67
C GLU A 225 -18.93 26.35 -0.36
N ASP A 226 -17.67 26.40 0.09
CA ASP A 226 -16.51 26.67 -0.77
C ASP A 226 -15.99 25.45 -1.53
N VAL A 227 -16.11 24.25 -0.94
CA VAL A 227 -15.52 23.02 -1.52
C VAL A 227 -16.55 21.92 -1.68
N GLY A 228 -17.27 21.58 -0.60
CA GLY A 228 -18.18 20.44 -0.60
C GLY A 228 -19.35 20.60 -1.59
N HIS A 229 -19.99 21.77 -1.61
CA HIS A 229 -21.09 22.07 -2.52
C HIS A 229 -20.65 22.14 -4.00
N PRO A 230 -19.57 22.87 -4.37
CA PRO A 230 -19.04 22.87 -5.73
C PRO A 230 -18.66 21.47 -6.21
N ALA A 231 -17.96 20.68 -5.39
CA ALA A 231 -17.58 19.31 -5.73
C ALA A 231 -18.81 18.40 -5.93
N LEU A 232 -19.84 18.53 -5.06
CA LEU A 232 -21.11 17.83 -5.23
C LEU A 232 -21.76 18.17 -6.58
N ALA A 233 -21.84 19.45 -6.93
CA ALA A 233 -22.45 19.90 -8.17
C ALA A 233 -21.71 19.36 -9.39
N GLN A 234 -20.38 19.53 -9.42
CA GLN A 234 -19.53 19.04 -10.52
C GLN A 234 -19.69 17.54 -10.73
N HIS A 235 -19.58 16.75 -9.66
CA HIS A 235 -19.75 15.30 -9.73
C HIS A 235 -21.15 14.92 -10.20
N LEU A 236 -22.19 15.59 -9.69
CA LEU A 236 -23.56 15.30 -10.04
C LEU A 236 -23.85 15.55 -11.53
N TYR A 237 -23.35 16.64 -12.11
CA TYR A 237 -23.52 16.90 -13.54
C TYR A 237 -22.75 15.91 -14.41
N ALA A 238 -21.54 15.51 -14.01
CA ALA A 238 -20.79 14.48 -14.71
C ALA A 238 -21.52 13.13 -14.69
N VAL A 239 -22.05 12.73 -13.53
CA VAL A 239 -22.86 11.52 -13.37
C VAL A 239 -24.11 11.56 -14.26
N ILE A 240 -24.84 12.68 -14.28
CA ILE A 240 -26.01 12.85 -15.16
C ILE A 240 -25.60 12.69 -16.63
N GLY A 241 -24.46 13.26 -17.04
CA GLY A 241 -23.91 13.07 -18.39
C GLY A 241 -23.66 11.60 -18.73
N LEU A 242 -23.00 10.85 -17.83
CA LEU A 242 -22.78 9.42 -17.99
C LEU A 242 -24.10 8.62 -18.05
N MET A 243 -25.06 8.97 -17.20
CA MET A 243 -26.38 8.33 -17.21
C MET A 243 -27.09 8.54 -18.55
N ARG A 244 -27.05 9.76 -19.12
CA ARG A 244 -27.68 10.07 -20.41
C ARG A 244 -27.08 9.29 -21.57
N LEU A 245 -25.77 9.03 -21.54
CA LEU A 245 -25.05 8.26 -22.56
C LEU A 245 -25.23 6.74 -22.42
N SER A 246 -25.82 6.27 -21.32
CA SER A 246 -25.97 4.85 -21.05
C SER A 246 -27.37 4.36 -21.42
N ASP A 247 -27.45 3.17 -22.01
CA ASP A 247 -28.71 2.51 -22.35
C ASP A 247 -29.20 1.58 -21.23
N SER A 248 -28.26 1.12 -20.38
CA SER A 248 -28.54 0.19 -19.29
C SER A 248 -27.83 0.59 -17.99
N TRP A 249 -28.37 0.12 -16.86
CA TRP A 249 -27.77 0.35 -15.55
C TRP A 249 -26.35 -0.23 -15.42
N SER A 250 -26.11 -1.42 -15.99
CA SER A 250 -24.80 -2.07 -15.94
C SER A 250 -23.75 -1.26 -16.68
N GLN A 251 -24.05 -0.81 -17.91
CA GLN A 251 -23.17 0.06 -18.69
C GLN A 251 -22.85 1.35 -17.93
N PHE A 252 -23.88 2.00 -17.37
CA PHE A 252 -23.70 3.20 -16.55
C PHE A 252 -22.74 2.97 -15.38
N MET A 253 -22.95 1.90 -14.60
CA MET A 253 -22.11 1.60 -13.44
C MET A 253 -20.66 1.29 -13.84
N THR A 254 -20.43 0.59 -14.95
CA THR A 254 -19.09 0.33 -15.48
C THR A 254 -18.37 1.64 -15.84
N MET A 255 -19.06 2.54 -16.57
CA MET A 255 -18.49 3.86 -16.91
C MET A 255 -18.25 4.72 -15.67
N LEU A 256 -19.18 4.73 -14.72
CA LEU A 256 -19.05 5.46 -13.47
C LEU A 256 -17.87 4.95 -12.63
N ASN A 257 -17.72 3.64 -12.48
CA ASN A 257 -16.63 3.05 -11.71
C ASN A 257 -15.27 3.33 -12.35
N ARG A 258 -15.20 3.37 -13.69
CA ARG A 258 -13.99 3.73 -14.42
C ARG A 258 -13.64 5.22 -14.29
N ALA A 259 -14.62 6.11 -14.46
CA ALA A 259 -14.38 7.55 -14.46
C ALA A 259 -14.25 8.14 -13.04
N TYR A 260 -15.04 7.61 -12.10
CA TYR A 260 -15.14 8.10 -10.72
C TYR A 260 -15.15 6.91 -9.74
N PRO A 261 -14.03 6.18 -9.57
CA PRO A 261 -13.97 5.08 -8.62
C PRO A 261 -14.30 5.56 -7.19
N LYS A 262 -14.85 4.66 -6.36
CA LYS A 262 -15.04 4.94 -4.94
C LYS A 262 -13.68 5.23 -4.31
N ARG A 263 -13.60 6.30 -3.52
CA ARG A 263 -12.37 6.72 -2.88
C ARG A 263 -12.37 6.18 -1.44
N GLY A 264 -11.44 5.28 -1.12
CA GLY A 264 -11.25 4.78 0.26
C GLY A 264 -11.81 3.39 0.57
N GLU A 265 -12.46 2.71 -0.38
CA GLU A 265 -12.37 1.25 -0.44
C GLU A 265 -11.05 0.98 -1.17
N THR A 266 -10.15 0.21 -0.55
CA THR A 266 -8.84 -0.22 -1.04
C THR A 266 -8.64 0.05 -2.52
N LEU A 267 -7.61 0.82 -2.89
CA LEU A 267 -7.08 0.77 -4.25
C LEU A 267 -6.83 -0.72 -4.53
N GLU A 268 -7.74 -1.37 -5.25
CA GLU A 268 -7.41 -2.58 -5.96
C GLU A 268 -6.37 -2.14 -6.96
N LEU A 269 -5.10 -2.24 -6.53
CA LEU A 269 -3.98 -2.29 -7.43
C LEU A 269 -4.35 -3.30 -8.50
N PRO A 270 -4.41 -2.91 -9.78
CA PRO A 270 -4.62 -3.88 -10.85
C PRO A 270 -3.40 -4.81 -10.86
N LEU A 271 -3.50 -5.89 -10.11
CA LEU A 271 -2.61 -7.03 -10.22
C LEU A 271 -3.12 -7.85 -11.41
N PHE A 272 -2.60 -7.50 -12.59
CA PHE A 272 -2.53 -8.32 -13.79
C PHE A 272 -3.87 -8.83 -14.35
N THR A 273 -4.45 -8.11 -15.31
CA THR A 273 -5.23 -8.75 -16.38
C THR A 273 -4.25 -9.23 -17.44
N GLY A 274 -3.78 -10.47 -17.30
CA GLY A 274 -3.13 -11.17 -18.40
C GLY A 274 -4.21 -11.57 -19.40
N GLU A 275 -4.22 -10.90 -20.55
CA GLU A 275 -4.90 -11.43 -21.74
C GLU A 275 -4.18 -12.73 -22.11
N VAL A 276 -4.88 -13.84 -21.87
CA VAL A 276 -4.54 -15.14 -22.47
C VAL A 276 -5.10 -15.07 -23.88
N GLU A 277 -4.28 -14.62 -24.83
CA GLU A 277 -4.52 -14.96 -26.23
C GLU A 277 -4.11 -16.42 -26.44
N SER A 278 -5.12 -17.23 -26.72
CA SER A 278 -5.07 -18.61 -27.20
C SER A 278 -4.49 -18.72 -28.60
#